data_AF-A0A8H2X467-F1
#
_entry.id   AF-A0A8H2X467-F1
#
_cell.length_a   1.000
_cell.length_b   1.000
_cell.length_c   1.000
_cell.angle_alpha   90.00
_cell.angle_beta   90.00
_cell.angle_gamma   90.00
#
_symmetry.space_group_name_H-M   'P 1'
#
loop_
_entity.id
_entity.type
_entity.pdbx_description
1 polymer ?
#
loop_
_entity_poly.entity_id
_entity_poly.type
_entity_poly.pdbx_seq_one_letter_code
_entity_poly.pdbx_strand_id
1 'polypeptide(L)'
;MIDEGILVWIENTDGEIYNEYEYMEPKPGRKECWIESKQSQNFRICWRFGGTTPHSIKSYIWLDGIQVSGGLLRSYEVHHTFRMSGCAIGSRKRLPFVFGGQQLTDDESSSSNLTNLDNLNTIRIAFEYVTFIGYTMDPPTPPKSRGAIHEKIAKAAPGVSVGLGDPIPAPSRRWCKTEKVPGLDRVVFVFHYAPYEWLLAKEIVSGPRPESPEKRKSPERRTTNVPPSTPRKRKHTLQEPIVYLSDSDSDSDVVVVDEGIAETPKATRNKAGPYIFISTYSH
;
A
#
# COMPACT_ATOMS: atom_id res chain seq x y z
N MET A 1 -8.01 4.15 7.59
CA MET A 1 -7.61 5.28 8.46
C MET A 1 -7.87 6.63 7.80
N ILE A 2 -8.10 7.71 8.56
CA ILE A 2 -8.29 9.08 8.02
C ILE A 2 -7.59 10.15 8.87
N ASP A 3 -6.95 11.12 8.22
CA ASP A 3 -6.36 12.32 8.86
C ASP A 3 -6.23 13.48 7.86
N GLU A 4 -6.40 14.73 8.29
CA GLU A 4 -6.44 15.94 7.42
C GLU A 4 -7.27 15.82 6.12
N GLY A 5 -8.33 15.00 6.12
CA GLY A 5 -9.12 14.73 4.91
C GLY A 5 -8.47 13.77 3.91
N ILE A 6 -7.29 13.22 4.22
CA ILE A 6 -6.67 12.08 3.52
C ILE A 6 -7.23 10.80 4.13
N LEU A 7 -8.00 10.04 3.35
CA LEU A 7 -8.42 8.67 3.66
C LEU A 7 -7.40 7.69 3.06
N VAL A 8 -6.91 6.74 3.84
CA VAL A 8 -5.95 5.70 3.41
C VAL A 8 -6.45 4.33 3.87
N TRP A 9 -6.35 3.33 3.01
CA TRP A 9 -6.65 1.93 3.30
C TRP A 9 -5.72 0.99 2.52
N ILE A 10 -5.72 -0.28 2.90
CA ILE A 10 -5.09 -1.37 2.16
C ILE A 10 -6.20 -2.25 1.57
N GLU A 11 -6.10 -2.62 0.31
CA GLU A 11 -7.00 -3.59 -0.35
C GLU A 11 -6.19 -4.73 -0.99
N ASN A 12 -6.80 -5.90 -1.18
CA ASN A 12 -6.19 -6.98 -1.93
C ASN A 12 -6.34 -6.77 -3.46
N THR A 13 -5.87 -7.72 -4.26
CA THR A 13 -6.01 -7.65 -5.73
C THR A 13 -7.44 -7.69 -6.24
N ASP A 14 -8.36 -8.21 -5.43
CA ASP A 14 -9.76 -8.44 -5.76
C ASP A 14 -10.65 -7.27 -5.29
N GLY A 15 -10.05 -6.23 -4.68
CA GLY A 15 -10.71 -5.02 -4.20
C GLY A 15 -11.26 -5.11 -2.77
N GLU A 16 -11.06 -6.23 -2.08
CA GLU A 16 -11.49 -6.36 -0.67
C GLU A 16 -10.57 -5.53 0.23
N ILE A 17 -11.16 -4.65 1.05
CA ILE A 17 -10.44 -3.81 2.00
C ILE A 17 -10.04 -4.65 3.22
N TYR A 18 -8.78 -4.56 3.64
CA TYR A 18 -8.30 -5.22 4.85
C TYR A 18 -8.93 -4.59 6.10
N ASN A 19 -9.34 -5.43 7.05
CA ASN A 19 -9.84 -4.96 8.35
C ASN A 19 -8.73 -4.23 9.12
N GLU A 20 -9.05 -3.05 9.64
CA GLU A 20 -8.18 -2.26 10.52
C GLU A 20 -8.53 -2.54 11.99
N TYR A 21 -7.52 -2.84 12.81
CA TYR A 21 -7.64 -3.15 14.24
C TYR A 21 -6.78 -2.21 15.09
N GLU A 22 -7.13 -2.04 16.36
CA GLU A 22 -6.38 -1.24 17.36
C GLU A 22 -5.84 0.08 16.80
N TYR A 23 -6.75 1.02 16.54
CA TYR A 23 -6.41 2.34 16.02
C TYR A 23 -5.69 3.18 17.09
N MET A 24 -4.53 3.74 16.71
CA MET A 24 -3.64 4.51 17.58
C MET A 24 -3.27 5.85 16.96
N GLU A 25 -3.09 6.86 17.82
CA GLU A 25 -2.53 8.16 17.45
C GLU A 25 -1.37 8.49 18.41
N PRO A 26 -0.16 7.95 18.17
CA PRO A 26 0.97 8.16 19.08
C PRO A 26 1.45 9.62 19.12
N LYS A 27 1.10 10.43 18.11
CA LYS A 27 1.34 11.89 18.06
C LYS A 27 0.53 12.55 16.93
N PRO A 28 0.31 13.88 16.97
CA PRO A 28 -0.34 14.62 15.89
C PRO A 28 0.30 14.33 14.52
N GLY A 29 -0.54 14.21 13.48
CA GLY A 29 -0.11 13.89 12.12
C GLY A 29 0.46 12.48 11.94
N ARG A 30 0.27 11.56 12.90
CA ARG A 30 0.65 10.14 12.78
C ARG A 30 -0.46 9.24 13.32
N LYS A 31 -1.14 8.52 12.41
CA LYS A 31 -2.13 7.48 12.75
C LYS A 31 -1.53 6.10 12.49
N GLU A 32 -1.90 5.13 13.32
CA GLU A 32 -1.49 3.73 13.17
C GLU A 32 -2.66 2.77 13.40
N CYS A 33 -2.60 1.59 12.78
CA CYS A 33 -3.48 0.47 13.08
C CYS A 33 -2.79 -0.85 12.72
N TRP A 34 -3.39 -1.96 13.12
CA TRP A 34 -3.01 -3.30 12.68
C TRP A 34 -3.90 -3.81 11.55
N ILE A 35 -3.34 -4.59 10.64
CA ILE A 35 -4.05 -5.34 9.60
C ILE A 35 -3.59 -6.80 9.56
N GLU A 36 -4.47 -7.69 9.10
CA GLU A 36 -4.12 -9.08 8.82
C GLU A 36 -3.22 -9.17 7.58
N SER A 37 -2.09 -9.88 7.67
CA SER A 37 -1.27 -10.24 6.51
C SER A 37 -1.51 -11.69 6.08
N LYS A 38 -1.74 -11.93 4.79
CA LYS A 38 -1.87 -13.27 4.20
C LYS A 38 -0.67 -13.55 3.30
N GLN A 39 0.09 -14.60 3.60
CA GLN A 39 1.34 -14.90 2.89
C GLN A 39 1.10 -15.16 1.39
N SER A 40 2.01 -14.66 0.56
CA SER A 40 1.98 -14.70 -0.90
C SER A 40 0.82 -13.93 -1.55
N GLN A 41 0.06 -13.14 -0.79
CA GLN A 41 -0.98 -12.27 -1.35
C GLN A 41 -0.40 -10.92 -1.80
N ASN A 42 -0.76 -10.51 -3.01
CA ASN A 42 -0.50 -9.16 -3.52
C ASN A 42 -1.54 -8.19 -2.94
N PHE A 43 -1.12 -6.97 -2.65
CA PHE A 43 -2.00 -5.93 -2.12
C PHE A 43 -1.80 -4.58 -2.83
N ARG A 44 -2.70 -3.65 -2.57
CA ARG A 44 -2.66 -2.27 -3.05
C ARG A 44 -2.78 -1.32 -1.88
N ILE A 45 -1.98 -0.26 -1.93
CA ILE A 45 -2.06 0.87 -1.00
C ILE A 45 -2.93 1.92 -1.67
N CYS A 46 -4.05 2.25 -1.05
CA CYS A 46 -5.06 3.12 -1.65
C CYS A 46 -5.28 4.35 -0.80
N TRP A 47 -5.48 5.50 -1.44
CA TRP A 47 -5.83 6.73 -0.75
C TRP A 47 -6.68 7.67 -1.61
N ARG A 48 -7.46 8.51 -0.92
CA ARG A 48 -8.27 9.56 -1.52
C ARG A 48 -8.20 10.81 -0.65
N PHE A 49 -8.04 11.98 -1.27
CA PHE A 49 -8.18 13.26 -0.58
C PHE A 49 -9.61 13.78 -0.75
N GLY A 50 -10.29 14.00 0.37
CA GLY A 50 -11.67 14.50 0.43
C GLY A 50 -11.80 16.01 0.64
N GLY A 51 -10.69 16.72 0.96
CA GLY A 51 -10.68 18.16 1.17
C GLY A 51 -10.43 18.98 -0.10
N THR A 52 -10.19 20.28 0.08
CA THR A 52 -9.61 21.18 -0.92
C THR A 52 -8.24 21.65 -0.44
N THR A 53 -7.29 21.87 -1.36
CA THR A 53 -5.96 22.39 -1.04
C THR A 53 -5.37 23.14 -2.25
N PRO A 54 -4.67 24.26 -2.06
CA PRO A 54 -3.94 24.93 -3.14
C PRO A 54 -2.66 24.17 -3.54
N HIS A 55 -2.19 23.22 -2.72
CA HIS A 55 -0.94 22.50 -2.90
C HIS A 55 -1.16 21.10 -3.48
N SER A 56 -0.19 20.60 -4.25
CA SER A 56 -0.20 19.17 -4.61
C SER A 56 0.22 18.36 -3.38
N ILE A 57 -0.21 17.10 -3.29
CA ILE A 57 0.14 16.18 -2.21
C ILE A 57 1.01 15.07 -2.78
N LYS A 58 2.24 14.95 -2.26
CA LYS A 58 3.16 13.89 -2.63
C LYS A 58 3.13 12.79 -1.57
N SER A 59 2.79 11.57 -1.98
CA SER A 59 2.89 10.40 -1.12
C SER A 59 4.25 9.73 -1.28
N TYR A 60 4.74 9.17 -0.18
CA TYR A 60 5.94 8.35 -0.11
C TYR A 60 5.57 7.06 0.63
N ILE A 61 6.02 5.92 0.13
CA ILE A 61 5.65 4.58 0.64
C ILE A 61 6.92 3.87 1.10
N TRP A 62 6.87 3.36 2.33
CA TRP A 62 7.89 2.49 2.90
C TRP A 62 7.30 1.13 3.26
N LEU A 63 8.04 0.07 2.93
CA LEU A 63 7.74 -1.31 3.30
C LEU A 63 8.89 -1.81 4.16
N ASP A 64 8.61 -2.26 5.38
CA ASP A 64 9.62 -2.71 6.36
C ASP A 64 10.79 -1.72 6.55
N GLY A 65 10.46 -0.42 6.58
CA GLY A 65 11.40 0.69 6.71
C GLY A 65 12.07 1.17 5.42
N ILE A 66 11.88 0.48 4.28
CA ILE A 66 12.52 0.82 3.01
C ILE A 66 11.58 1.60 2.12
N GLN A 67 12.03 2.77 1.65
CA GLN A 67 11.25 3.57 0.70
C GLN A 67 11.21 2.86 -0.66
N VAL A 68 10.02 2.45 -1.11
CA VAL A 68 9.84 1.69 -2.37
C VAL A 68 9.17 2.48 -3.47
N SER A 69 8.29 3.44 -3.14
CA SER A 69 7.42 4.08 -4.12
C SER A 69 6.91 5.41 -3.60
N GLY A 70 6.16 6.11 -4.45
CA GLY A 70 5.50 7.36 -4.12
C GLY A 70 4.59 7.82 -5.26
N GLY A 71 3.61 8.65 -4.93
CA GLY A 71 2.66 9.24 -5.88
C GLY A 71 2.65 10.76 -5.79
N LEU A 72 2.08 11.40 -6.80
CA LEU A 72 1.74 12.82 -6.77
C LEU A 72 0.26 12.94 -7.10
N LEU A 73 -0.51 13.48 -6.15
CA LEU A 73 -1.86 13.98 -6.34
C LEU A 73 -1.75 15.49 -6.57
N ARG A 74 -2.24 16.00 -7.70
CA ARG A 74 -2.22 17.45 -7.96
C ARG A 74 -3.38 18.16 -7.26
N SER A 75 -3.23 19.45 -7.00
CA SER A 75 -4.24 20.27 -6.32
C SER A 75 -5.60 20.36 -7.04
N TYR A 76 -5.65 20.06 -8.35
CA TYR A 76 -6.90 19.98 -9.12
C TYR A 76 -7.44 18.54 -9.26
N GLU A 77 -6.72 17.52 -8.81
CA GLU A 77 -7.09 16.09 -8.87
C GLU A 77 -7.79 15.63 -7.57
N VAL A 78 -8.28 16.58 -6.77
CA VAL A 78 -9.02 16.30 -5.54
C VAL A 78 -10.21 15.38 -5.80
N HIS A 79 -10.53 14.53 -4.82
CA HIS A 79 -11.49 13.43 -4.92
C HIS A 79 -11.08 12.21 -5.77
N HIS A 80 -9.96 12.23 -6.50
CA HIS A 80 -9.47 11.02 -7.17
C HIS A 80 -8.96 9.96 -6.15
N THR A 81 -9.32 8.70 -6.38
CA THR A 81 -8.83 7.55 -5.60
C THR A 81 -7.59 6.97 -6.26
N PHE A 82 -6.44 7.15 -5.62
CA PHE A 82 -5.19 6.55 -6.06
C PHE A 82 -5.10 5.10 -5.57
N ARG A 83 -4.70 4.19 -6.46
CA ARG A 83 -4.39 2.79 -6.14
C ARG A 83 -2.95 2.46 -6.52
N MET A 84 -2.08 2.21 -5.53
CA MET A 84 -0.69 1.83 -5.76
C MET A 84 -0.48 0.35 -5.49
N SER A 85 -0.26 -0.43 -6.56
CA SER A 85 -0.06 -1.88 -6.50
C SER A 85 1.41 -2.31 -6.57
N GLY A 86 2.36 -1.38 -6.60
CA GLY A 86 3.78 -1.72 -6.75
C GLY A 86 4.76 -0.54 -6.82
N CYS A 87 6.04 -0.88 -6.92
CA CYS A 87 7.15 0.01 -7.27
C CYS A 87 7.34 0.00 -8.79
N ALA A 88 7.39 1.16 -9.44
CA ALA A 88 7.68 1.24 -10.88
C ALA A 88 9.20 1.14 -11.13
N ILE A 89 9.59 0.27 -12.07
CA ILE A 89 10.99 -0.01 -12.43
C ILE A 89 11.22 0.30 -13.91
N GLY A 90 11.70 1.51 -14.18
CA GLY A 90 11.72 2.08 -15.52
C GLY A 90 10.33 2.53 -15.97
N SER A 91 10.12 2.68 -17.28
CA SER A 91 8.90 3.30 -17.83
C SER A 91 7.68 2.35 -17.87
N ARG A 92 7.86 1.07 -18.22
CA ARG A 92 6.76 0.13 -18.56
C ARG A 92 6.74 -1.17 -17.74
N LYS A 93 7.35 -1.18 -16.56
CA LYS A 93 7.34 -2.34 -15.64
C LYS A 93 7.10 -1.90 -14.20
N ARG A 94 6.49 -2.77 -13.40
CA ARG A 94 6.35 -2.60 -11.94
C ARG A 94 6.69 -3.90 -11.20
N LEU A 95 7.23 -3.77 -10.00
CA LEU A 95 7.35 -4.84 -9.02
C LEU A 95 6.12 -4.76 -8.09
N PRO A 96 5.22 -5.76 -8.06
CA PRO A 96 4.04 -5.74 -7.21
C PRO A 96 4.37 -5.66 -5.72
N PHE A 97 3.49 -5.07 -4.91
CA PHE A 97 3.56 -5.20 -3.46
C PHE A 97 3.00 -6.55 -3.02
N VAL A 98 3.77 -7.29 -2.22
CA VAL A 98 3.43 -8.65 -1.80
C VAL A 98 3.80 -8.91 -0.35
N PHE A 99 2.93 -9.61 0.38
CA PHE A 99 3.26 -10.22 1.67
C PHE A 99 4.05 -11.51 1.43
N GLY A 100 5.26 -11.63 1.98
CA GLY A 100 6.16 -12.78 1.79
C GLY A 100 6.71 -13.33 3.10
N GLY A 101 7.45 -14.45 3.04
CA GLY A 101 8.17 -14.96 4.19
C GLY A 101 9.36 -14.06 4.55
N GLN A 102 9.63 -13.88 5.84
CA GLN A 102 10.83 -13.17 6.30
C GLN A 102 12.09 -13.98 5.97
N GLN A 103 13.02 -13.41 5.19
CA GLN A 103 14.33 -14.02 4.97
C GLN A 103 15.18 -13.91 6.23
N LEU A 104 15.71 -15.04 6.70
CA LEU A 104 16.53 -15.13 7.91
C LEU A 104 17.98 -15.42 7.59
N THR A 105 18.88 -15.03 8.50
CA THR A 105 20.31 -15.34 8.46
C THR A 105 20.89 -15.37 9.87
N ASP A 106 21.94 -16.17 10.07
CA ASP A 106 22.72 -16.23 11.31
C ASP A 106 23.98 -15.32 11.25
N ASP A 107 24.27 -14.70 10.10
CA ASP A 107 25.38 -13.75 9.96
C ASP A 107 25.11 -12.46 10.75
N GLU A 108 25.67 -12.34 11.96
CA GLU A 108 25.55 -11.14 12.81
C GLU A 108 25.89 -9.83 12.06
N SER A 109 26.85 -9.90 11.12
CA SER A 109 27.28 -8.76 10.29
C SER A 109 26.22 -8.27 9.29
N SER A 110 25.23 -9.07 8.94
CA SER A 110 24.15 -8.69 8.02
C SER A 110 23.15 -7.70 8.63
N SER A 111 23.08 -7.66 9.98
CA SER A 111 22.12 -6.85 10.73
C SER A 111 22.38 -5.34 10.67
N SER A 112 23.60 -4.92 10.28
CA SER A 112 24.05 -3.52 10.37
C SER A 112 23.22 -2.51 9.57
N ASN A 113 22.42 -2.97 8.61
CA ASN A 113 21.56 -2.13 7.77
C ASN A 113 20.16 -1.89 8.37
N LEU A 114 19.73 -2.65 9.39
CA LEU A 114 18.48 -2.39 10.12
C LEU A 114 18.71 -1.25 11.13
N THR A 115 18.68 -0.02 10.64
CA THR A 115 18.90 1.18 11.48
C THR A 115 17.77 1.41 12.50
N ASN A 116 16.61 0.75 12.35
CA ASN A 116 15.50 0.85 13.30
C ASN A 116 14.54 -0.36 13.16
N LEU A 117 14.45 -1.18 14.21
CA LEU A 117 13.56 -2.35 14.28
C LEU A 117 12.07 -1.97 14.28
N ASP A 118 11.72 -0.77 14.76
CA ASP A 118 10.32 -0.30 14.88
C ASP A 118 9.63 -0.09 13.52
N ASN A 119 10.39 -0.17 12.41
CA ASN A 119 9.82 -0.15 11.07
C ASN A 119 9.59 -1.55 10.48
N LEU A 120 10.03 -2.63 11.14
CA LEU A 120 9.70 -3.99 10.70
C LEU A 120 8.21 -4.25 10.86
N ASN A 121 7.66 -5.04 9.95
CA ASN A 121 6.23 -5.37 9.95
C ASN A 121 5.33 -4.15 9.79
N THR A 122 5.82 -3.11 9.08
CA THR A 122 5.06 -1.89 8.77
C THR A 122 4.95 -1.61 7.27
N ILE A 123 3.77 -1.19 6.86
CA ILE A 123 3.51 -0.47 5.61
C ILE A 123 3.26 0.99 6.02
N ARG A 124 4.23 1.87 5.78
CA ARG A 124 4.15 3.29 6.14
C ARG A 124 3.94 4.16 4.92
N ILE A 125 2.95 5.04 4.97
CA ILE A 125 2.70 6.07 3.96
C ILE A 125 2.90 7.42 4.63
N ALA A 126 3.65 8.33 4.00
CA ALA A 126 3.71 9.73 4.42
C ALA A 126 3.30 10.64 3.27
N PHE A 127 2.54 11.68 3.58
CA PHE A 127 2.07 12.70 2.66
C PHE A 127 2.75 14.03 2.99
N GLU A 128 3.34 14.68 1.98
CA GLU A 128 3.87 16.03 2.08
C GLU A 128 3.15 16.95 1.10
N TYR A 129 2.82 18.16 1.55
CA TYR A 129 2.36 19.23 0.68
C TYR A 129 3.52 19.77 -0.16
N VAL A 130 3.35 19.81 -1.48
CA VAL A 130 4.38 20.17 -2.46
C VAL A 130 3.85 21.12 -3.55
N THR A 131 4.76 21.91 -4.10
CA THR A 131 4.58 22.60 -5.38
C THR A 131 5.08 21.67 -6.50
N PHE A 132 4.26 21.47 -7.53
CA PHE A 132 4.68 20.78 -8.75
C PHE A 132 5.56 21.72 -9.60
N ILE A 133 6.78 21.30 -9.93
CA ILE A 133 7.72 22.09 -10.75
C ILE A 133 7.59 21.71 -12.24
N GLY A 134 7.48 20.42 -12.54
CA GLY A 134 7.51 19.93 -13.92
C GLY A 134 7.68 18.41 -13.99
N TYR A 135 7.62 17.87 -15.21
CA TYR A 135 7.99 16.48 -15.45
C TYR A 135 9.51 16.33 -15.57
N THR A 136 10.03 15.14 -15.27
CA THR A 136 11.41 14.75 -15.61
C THR A 136 11.41 13.38 -16.33
N MET A 137 12.46 13.13 -17.11
CA MET A 137 12.75 11.82 -17.71
C MET A 137 13.59 10.95 -16.77
N ASP A 138 14.21 11.53 -15.74
CA ASP A 138 15.04 10.80 -14.78
C ASP A 138 14.16 9.87 -13.92
N PRO A 139 14.33 8.54 -13.99
CA PRO A 139 13.61 7.64 -13.11
C PRO A 139 14.16 7.73 -11.68
N PRO A 140 13.32 7.48 -10.65
CA PRO A 140 13.82 7.32 -9.29
C PRO A 140 14.77 6.12 -9.23
N THR A 141 15.80 6.22 -8.39
CA THR A 141 16.68 5.09 -8.08
C THR A 141 15.83 3.90 -7.61
N PRO A 142 16.05 2.69 -8.15
CA PRO A 142 15.36 1.49 -7.67
C PRO A 142 15.55 1.32 -6.16
N PRO A 143 14.53 0.85 -5.42
CA PRO A 143 14.65 0.64 -3.99
C PRO A 143 15.69 -0.43 -3.69
N LYS A 144 16.45 -0.21 -2.61
CA LYS A 144 17.39 -1.21 -2.09
C LYS A 144 16.60 -2.41 -1.56
N SER A 145 17.11 -3.61 -1.76
CA SER A 145 16.62 -4.77 -1.01
C SER A 145 16.96 -4.62 0.47
N ARG A 146 16.09 -5.11 1.37
CA ARG A 146 16.39 -5.15 2.82
C ARG A 146 17.54 -6.08 3.15
N GLY A 147 17.65 -7.17 2.40
CA GLY A 147 18.40 -8.34 2.81
C GLY A 147 17.64 -9.16 3.87
N ALA A 148 18.32 -10.22 4.32
CA ALA A 148 17.85 -11.07 5.40
C ALA A 148 17.96 -10.37 6.76
N ILE A 149 17.13 -10.81 7.71
CA ILE A 149 17.09 -10.32 9.10
C ILE A 149 17.74 -11.36 10.00
N HIS A 150 18.53 -10.91 10.98
CA HIS A 150 19.18 -11.82 11.93
C HIS A 150 18.15 -12.59 12.76
N GLU A 151 18.34 -13.90 12.94
CA GLU A 151 17.39 -14.77 13.64
C GLU A 151 17.02 -14.27 15.05
N LYS A 152 17.97 -13.66 15.77
CA LYS A 152 17.73 -13.10 17.11
C LYS A 152 16.65 -12.01 17.11
N ILE A 153 16.58 -11.21 16.04
CA ILE A 153 15.58 -10.17 15.86
C ILE A 153 14.25 -10.79 15.42
N ALA A 154 14.29 -11.74 14.48
CA ALA A 154 13.10 -12.36 13.92
C ALA A 154 12.27 -13.16 14.94
N LYS A 155 12.87 -13.67 16.02
CA LYS A 155 12.17 -14.41 17.10
C LYS A 155 11.04 -13.62 17.78
N ALA A 156 11.08 -12.29 17.75
CA ALA A 156 10.00 -11.44 18.26
C ALA A 156 8.99 -11.01 17.19
N ALA A 157 9.33 -11.17 15.90
CA ALA A 157 8.53 -10.73 14.77
C ALA A 157 7.48 -11.79 14.35
N PRO A 158 6.42 -11.42 13.60
CA PRO A 158 5.40 -12.34 13.12
C PRO A 158 5.84 -13.34 12.03
N GLY A 159 7.13 -13.40 11.66
CA GLY A 159 7.68 -14.28 10.60
C GLY A 159 7.29 -13.93 9.16
N VAL A 160 6.34 -13.01 8.97
CA VAL A 160 5.97 -12.41 7.68
C VAL A 160 6.83 -11.18 7.44
N SER A 161 7.10 -10.87 6.18
CA SER A 161 7.62 -9.57 5.75
C SER A 161 6.89 -9.07 4.51
N VAL A 162 7.11 -7.81 4.13
CA VAL A 162 6.52 -7.23 2.93
C VAL A 162 7.63 -6.80 1.98
N GLY A 163 7.44 -7.09 0.70
CA GLY A 163 8.44 -6.87 -0.31
C GLY A 163 7.89 -6.54 -1.67
N LEU A 164 8.76 -6.69 -2.66
CA LEU A 164 8.52 -6.43 -4.06
C LEU A 164 8.57 -7.77 -4.81
N GLY A 165 7.47 -8.14 -5.45
CA GLY A 165 7.36 -9.35 -6.27
C GLY A 165 8.00 -9.19 -7.65
N ASP A 166 7.88 -10.21 -8.49
CA ASP A 166 8.53 -10.25 -9.80
C ASP A 166 8.07 -9.13 -10.76
N PRO A 167 8.95 -8.65 -11.67
CA PRO A 167 8.61 -7.65 -12.67
C PRO A 167 7.42 -8.03 -13.56
N ILE A 168 6.32 -7.27 -13.48
CA ILE A 168 5.19 -7.36 -14.41
C ILE A 168 5.11 -6.13 -15.32
N PRO A 169 4.53 -6.24 -16.54
CA PRO A 169 4.24 -5.10 -17.40
C PRO A 169 3.39 -4.04 -16.68
N ALA A 170 3.61 -2.78 -17.02
CA ALA A 170 2.85 -1.65 -16.48
C ALA A 170 2.65 -0.54 -17.53
N PRO A 171 1.59 0.27 -17.40
CA PRO A 171 1.41 1.51 -18.17
C PRO A 171 2.61 2.45 -18.06
N SER A 172 2.83 3.28 -19.08
CA SER A 172 3.99 4.17 -19.14
C SER A 172 3.85 5.33 -18.14
N ARG A 173 4.73 5.41 -17.14
CA ARG A 173 4.69 6.48 -16.12
C ARG A 173 5.61 7.66 -16.45
N ARG A 174 5.17 8.86 -16.07
CA ARG A 174 5.97 10.10 -16.11
C ARG A 174 6.45 10.45 -14.70
N TRP A 175 7.72 10.85 -14.57
CA TRP A 175 8.29 11.28 -13.31
C TRP A 175 8.05 12.78 -13.10
N CYS A 176 7.93 13.20 -11.84
CA CYS A 176 7.60 14.58 -11.48
C CYS A 176 8.66 15.17 -10.55
N LYS A 177 9.11 16.39 -10.86
CA LYS A 177 9.91 17.22 -9.96
C LYS A 177 8.97 18.05 -9.09
N THR A 178 9.25 18.07 -7.79
CA THR A 178 8.41 18.67 -6.75
C THR A 178 9.27 19.36 -5.71
N GLU A 179 8.80 20.48 -5.17
CA GLU A 179 9.41 21.18 -4.04
C GLU A 179 8.48 21.16 -2.83
N LYS A 180 9.01 20.95 -1.63
CA LYS A 180 8.21 20.90 -0.40
C LYS A 180 7.74 22.30 -0.01
N VAL A 181 6.46 22.42 0.33
CA VAL A 181 5.92 23.68 0.88
C VAL A 181 6.44 23.84 2.31
N PRO A 182 7.13 24.96 2.64
CA PRO A 182 7.66 25.19 3.98
C PRO A 182 6.53 25.46 4.98
N GLY A 183 6.72 25.04 6.22
CA GLY A 183 5.77 25.30 7.32
C GLY A 183 4.52 24.42 7.34
N LEU A 184 4.31 23.56 6.33
CA LEU A 184 3.26 22.55 6.36
C LEU A 184 3.81 21.22 6.89
N ASP A 185 3.13 20.67 7.89
CA ASP A 185 3.44 19.38 8.46
C ASP A 185 3.12 18.23 7.49
N ARG A 186 3.68 17.06 7.79
CA ARG A 186 3.44 15.82 7.03
C ARG A 186 2.44 14.95 7.78
N VAL A 187 1.53 14.34 7.03
CA VAL A 187 0.60 13.35 7.56
C VAL A 187 1.19 11.96 7.35
N VAL A 188 1.16 11.10 8.36
CA VAL A 188 1.76 9.76 8.34
C VAL A 188 0.75 8.71 8.76
N PHE A 189 0.64 7.64 7.98
CA PHE A 189 -0.15 6.46 8.26
C PHE A 189 0.77 5.26 8.37
N VAL A 190 0.62 4.45 9.42
CA VAL A 190 1.38 3.21 9.63
C VAL A 190 0.43 2.04 9.79
N PHE A 191 0.43 1.13 8.83
CA PHE A 191 -0.26 -0.15 8.96
C PHE A 191 0.76 -1.18 9.46
N HIS A 192 0.65 -1.57 10.73
CA HIS A 192 1.34 -2.74 11.27
C HIS A 192 0.66 -4.00 10.72
N TYR A 193 1.42 -5.04 10.39
CA TYR A 193 0.83 -6.25 9.81
C TYR A 193 1.39 -7.55 10.40
N ALA A 194 0.52 -8.53 10.60
CA ALA A 194 0.85 -9.85 11.11
C ALA A 194 -0.20 -10.90 10.69
N PRO A 195 0.12 -12.22 10.70
CA PRO A 195 -0.88 -13.27 10.53
C PRO A 195 -2.01 -13.15 11.54
N TYR A 196 -3.21 -13.57 11.15
CA TYR A 196 -4.40 -13.53 12.01
C TYR A 196 -4.18 -14.23 13.36
N GLU A 197 -3.52 -15.39 13.34
CA GLU A 197 -3.20 -16.17 14.54
C GLU A 197 -2.25 -15.42 15.49
N TRP A 198 -1.35 -14.61 14.94
CA TRP A 198 -0.44 -13.78 15.74
C TRP A 198 -1.18 -12.60 16.37
N LEU A 199 -2.05 -11.93 15.61
CA LEU A 199 -2.91 -10.85 16.12
C LEU A 199 -3.85 -11.35 17.23
N LEU A 200 -4.41 -12.55 17.06
CA LEU A 200 -5.25 -13.22 18.06
C LEU A 200 -4.43 -13.58 19.33
N ALA A 201 -3.23 -14.14 19.16
CA ALA A 201 -2.34 -14.47 20.28
C ALA A 201 -1.79 -13.25 21.03
N LYS A 202 -1.89 -12.05 20.44
CA LYS A 202 -1.57 -10.76 21.06
C LYS A 202 -2.78 -10.02 21.62
N GLU A 203 -3.98 -10.61 21.53
CA GLU A 203 -5.25 -10.00 21.96
C GLU A 203 -5.62 -8.70 21.20
N ILE A 204 -4.96 -8.42 20.06
CA ILE A 204 -5.25 -7.29 19.16
C ILE A 204 -6.59 -7.51 18.44
N VAL A 205 -6.91 -8.77 18.13
CA VAL A 205 -8.18 -9.18 17.53
C VAL A 205 -8.93 -10.07 18.51
N SER A 206 -10.13 -9.63 18.89
CA SER A 206 -11.12 -10.45 19.61
C SER A 206 -11.70 -11.51 18.69
N GLY A 207 -11.01 -12.63 18.52
CA GLY A 207 -11.58 -13.81 17.86
C GLY A 207 -12.80 -14.35 18.63
N PRO A 208 -13.68 -15.15 17.98
CA PRO A 208 -14.62 -15.97 18.74
C PRO A 208 -13.79 -16.89 19.63
N ARG A 209 -13.84 -16.66 20.95
CA ARG A 209 -13.13 -17.48 21.93
C ARG A 209 -13.52 -18.93 21.64
N PRO A 210 -12.59 -19.80 21.20
CA PRO A 210 -12.92 -21.20 21.03
C PRO A 210 -13.37 -21.65 22.42
N GLU A 211 -14.63 -22.06 22.55
CA GLU A 211 -15.10 -22.69 23.77
C GLU A 211 -14.16 -23.87 24.00
N SER A 212 -13.24 -23.71 24.96
CA SER A 212 -12.29 -24.76 25.26
C SER A 212 -13.14 -25.99 25.53
N PRO A 213 -12.98 -27.10 24.78
CA PRO A 213 -13.84 -28.24 24.97
C PRO A 213 -13.67 -28.64 26.42
N GLU A 214 -14.70 -28.36 27.23
CA GLU A 214 -14.71 -28.72 28.64
C GLU A 214 -14.28 -30.17 28.69
N LYS A 215 -13.36 -30.50 29.61
CA LYS A 215 -12.92 -31.87 29.85
C LYS A 215 -14.15 -32.71 30.17
N ARG A 216 -14.80 -33.23 29.12
CA ARG A 216 -15.84 -34.26 29.21
C ARG A 216 -15.13 -35.45 29.81
N LYS A 217 -15.27 -35.58 31.13
CA LYS A 217 -14.81 -36.71 31.92
C LYS A 217 -15.17 -37.95 31.12
N SER A 218 -14.15 -38.72 30.74
CA SER A 218 -14.30 -39.86 29.84
C SER A 218 -15.43 -40.76 30.34
N PRO A 219 -16.52 -40.93 29.56
CA PRO A 219 -17.55 -41.90 29.91
C PRO A 219 -16.90 -43.29 29.89
N GLU A 220 -16.98 -43.98 31.02
CA GLU A 220 -16.50 -45.33 31.19
C GLU A 220 -17.10 -46.26 30.13
N ARG A 221 -16.27 -47.14 29.54
CA ARG A 221 -16.71 -48.09 28.51
C ARG A 221 -17.88 -48.95 29.02
N ARG A 222 -19.06 -48.80 28.41
CA ARG A 222 -20.04 -49.89 28.32
C ARG A 222 -20.42 -50.17 26.88
N THR A 223 -20.08 -51.39 26.47
CA THR A 223 -20.46 -52.03 25.22
C THR A 223 -21.96 -52.35 25.17
N THR A 224 -22.66 -51.89 24.13
CA THR A 224 -23.87 -52.57 23.62
C THR A 224 -23.97 -52.39 22.10
N ASN A 225 -24.50 -53.39 21.41
CA ASN A 225 -24.49 -53.54 19.95
C ASN A 225 -25.78 -53.04 19.26
N VAL A 226 -25.69 -52.72 17.94
CA VAL A 226 -26.73 -52.98 16.88
C VAL A 226 -27.99 -52.08 16.87
N PRO A 227 -28.66 -51.78 15.71
CA PRO A 227 -28.28 -51.63 14.29
C PRO A 227 -28.89 -50.34 13.61
N PRO A 228 -28.87 -50.12 12.26
CA PRO A 228 -29.11 -48.80 11.66
C PRO A 228 -30.51 -48.52 11.04
N SER A 229 -30.89 -47.23 11.01
CA SER A 229 -31.93 -46.60 10.16
C SER A 229 -31.84 -45.06 10.29
N THR A 230 -32.29 -44.17 9.38
CA THR A 230 -32.63 -44.18 7.94
C THR A 230 -32.48 -42.72 7.41
N PRO A 231 -32.34 -42.45 6.08
CA PRO A 231 -31.94 -41.12 5.59
C PRO A 231 -33.08 -40.10 5.58
N ARG A 232 -32.83 -38.86 6.02
CA ARG A 232 -33.83 -37.78 5.95
C ARG A 232 -33.27 -36.49 5.35
N LYS A 233 -33.66 -36.22 4.09
CA LYS A 233 -33.43 -34.97 3.36
C LYS A 233 -33.87 -33.75 4.18
N ARG A 234 -33.06 -32.68 4.20
CA ARG A 234 -33.57 -31.32 4.46
C ARG A 234 -33.06 -30.31 3.43
N LYS A 235 -34.05 -29.56 2.96
CA LYS A 235 -34.13 -28.55 1.90
C LYS A 235 -32.95 -27.57 1.84
N HIS A 236 -32.51 -27.30 0.61
CA HIS A 236 -31.76 -26.11 0.21
C HIS A 236 -32.65 -24.87 0.39
N THR A 237 -32.11 -23.79 0.96
CA THR A 237 -32.75 -22.47 0.93
C THR A 237 -31.93 -21.59 -0.01
N LEU A 238 -32.60 -20.99 -1.00
CA LEU A 238 -32.00 -20.02 -1.91
C LEU A 238 -31.75 -18.71 -1.14
N GLN A 239 -30.54 -18.16 -1.26
CA GLN A 239 -30.28 -16.75 -0.97
C GLN A 239 -30.27 -15.98 -2.28
N GLU A 240 -30.78 -14.75 -2.24
CA GLU A 240 -30.99 -13.88 -3.39
C GLU A 240 -29.65 -13.27 -3.85
N PRO A 241 -29.48 -13.04 -5.17
CA PRO A 241 -28.28 -12.39 -5.68
C PRO A 241 -28.29 -10.90 -5.35
N ILE A 242 -27.36 -10.47 -4.49
CA ILE A 242 -27.05 -9.05 -4.31
C ILE A 242 -26.44 -8.55 -5.63
N VAL A 243 -27.15 -7.65 -6.31
CA VAL A 243 -26.64 -6.96 -7.49
C VAL A 243 -25.60 -5.94 -7.03
N TYR A 244 -24.33 -6.32 -7.12
CA TYR A 244 -23.24 -5.35 -7.02
C TYR A 244 -23.30 -4.44 -8.24
N LEU A 245 -23.47 -3.14 -7.98
CA LEU A 245 -23.35 -2.12 -9.01
C LEU A 245 -21.93 -2.16 -9.56
N SER A 246 -21.83 -2.19 -10.89
CA SER A 246 -20.56 -2.24 -11.61
C SER A 246 -19.80 -0.93 -11.38
N ASP A 247 -18.89 -0.92 -10.41
CA ASP A 247 -17.87 0.12 -10.34
C ASP A 247 -17.05 0.07 -11.62
N SER A 248 -17.09 1.16 -12.37
CA SER A 248 -16.32 1.29 -13.61
C SER A 248 -14.84 1.33 -13.24
N ASP A 249 -14.07 0.34 -13.72
CA ASP A 249 -12.61 0.29 -13.69
C ASP A 249 -12.00 1.41 -14.56
N SER A 250 -12.24 2.65 -14.15
CA SER A 250 -11.56 3.83 -14.66
C SER A 250 -10.19 3.92 -13.99
N ASP A 251 -9.33 2.96 -14.34
CA ASP A 251 -7.87 3.11 -14.26
C ASP A 251 -7.55 4.39 -15.03
N SER A 252 -7.46 5.50 -14.29
CA SER A 252 -7.26 6.84 -14.83
C SER A 252 -5.79 7.05 -15.18
N ASP A 253 -5.25 6.13 -15.95
CA ASP A 253 -4.02 6.34 -16.69
C ASP A 253 -4.27 7.52 -17.64
N VAL A 254 -3.52 8.61 -17.43
CA VAL A 254 -3.47 9.72 -18.37
C VAL A 254 -2.69 9.24 -19.59
N VAL A 255 -3.39 8.52 -20.48
CA VAL A 255 -2.86 8.07 -21.77
C VAL A 255 -2.67 9.28 -22.66
N VAL A 256 -1.48 9.88 -22.60
CA VAL A 256 -1.08 10.88 -23.59
C VAL A 256 -0.87 10.14 -24.90
N VAL A 257 -1.83 10.27 -25.80
CA VAL A 257 -1.66 9.94 -27.22
C VAL A 257 -0.56 10.86 -27.75
N ASP A 258 0.55 10.26 -28.13
CA ASP A 258 1.69 10.94 -28.72
C ASP A 258 1.35 11.22 -30.19
N GLU A 259 0.68 12.36 -30.45
CA GLU A 259 0.45 12.82 -31.82
C GLU A 259 1.80 13.10 -32.48
N GLY A 260 2.16 12.24 -33.43
CA GLY A 260 3.48 12.25 -34.06
C GLY A 260 3.80 13.60 -34.68
N ILE A 261 4.80 14.28 -34.11
CA ILE A 261 5.35 15.51 -34.67
C ILE A 261 6.01 15.18 -36.01
N ALA A 262 5.33 15.52 -37.10
CA ALA A 262 5.89 15.47 -38.44
C ALA A 262 7.13 16.39 -38.51
N GLU A 263 8.22 15.87 -39.08
CA GLU A 263 9.49 16.59 -39.17
C GLU A 263 9.33 17.90 -39.96
N THR A 264 9.83 19.00 -39.39
CA THR A 264 9.84 20.31 -40.05
C THR A 264 11.09 20.50 -40.90
N PRO A 265 10.99 21.05 -42.12
CA PRO A 265 12.14 21.35 -42.94
C PRO A 265 12.95 22.53 -42.39
N LYS A 266 14.28 22.44 -42.49
CA LYS A 266 15.24 23.44 -42.02
C LYS A 266 15.05 24.79 -42.73
N ALA A 267 14.94 25.87 -41.96
CA ALA A 267 14.98 27.25 -42.46
C ALA A 267 16.10 28.07 -41.78
N THR A 268 16.54 29.13 -42.45
CA THR A 268 17.92 29.64 -42.35
C THR A 268 18.08 30.81 -41.36
N ARG A 269 19.11 30.69 -40.50
CA ARG A 269 19.93 31.74 -39.85
C ARG A 269 19.57 33.21 -40.15
N ASN A 270 19.28 34.00 -39.10
CA ASN A 270 19.65 35.42 -39.05
C ASN A 270 19.89 35.94 -37.62
N LYS A 271 20.58 37.08 -37.50
CA LYS A 271 21.14 37.63 -36.24
C LYS A 271 20.26 38.73 -35.61
N ALA A 272 20.53 38.97 -34.31
CA ALA A 272 20.53 40.25 -33.58
C ALA A 272 19.35 40.58 -32.65
N GLY A 273 19.70 41.19 -31.49
CA GLY A 273 18.79 41.93 -30.61
C GLY A 273 18.39 41.21 -29.31
N PRO A 274 18.82 41.69 -28.12
CA PRO A 274 18.23 41.25 -26.85
C PRO A 274 16.93 42.03 -26.57
N TYR A 275 15.86 41.33 -26.24
CA TYR A 275 14.64 41.95 -25.72
C TYR A 275 14.37 41.49 -24.28
N ILE A 276 14.36 42.47 -23.38
CA ILE A 276 13.82 42.34 -22.03
C ILE A 276 12.30 42.34 -22.17
N PHE A 277 11.62 41.38 -21.52
CA PHE A 277 10.18 41.46 -21.29
C PHE A 277 9.88 41.33 -19.80
N ILE A 278 9.39 42.43 -19.24
CA ILE A 278 8.67 42.45 -17.97
C ILE A 278 7.20 42.20 -18.33
N SER A 279 6.52 41.30 -17.63
CA SER A 279 5.06 41.19 -17.69
C SER A 279 4.49 40.91 -16.32
N THR A 280 4.10 41.99 -15.64
CA THR A 280 3.18 41.96 -14.49
C THR A 280 1.76 41.75 -14.98
N TYR A 281 0.97 40.89 -14.34
CA TYR A 281 -0.47 41.08 -14.29
C TYR A 281 -1.03 40.66 -12.93
N SER A 282 -1.71 41.61 -12.29
CA SER A 282 -2.66 41.35 -11.21
C SER A 282 -4.03 41.09 -11.81
N HIS A 283 -4.75 40.07 -11.35
CA HIS A 283 -5.94 40.27 -10.51
C HIS A 283 -6.42 38.95 -9.90
#